data_AF-A0A2V7K6U4-F1
#
_entry.id   AF-A0A2V7K6U4-F1
#
_cell.length_a   1.000
_cell.length_b   1.000
_cell.length_c   1.000
_cell.angle_alpha   90.00
_cell.angle_beta   90.00
_cell.angle_gamma   90.00
#
_symmetry.space_group_name_H-M   'P 1'
#
loop_
_entity.id
_entity.type
_entity.pdbx_description
1 polymer ?
#
loop_
_entity_poly.entity_id
_entity_poly.type
_entity_poly.pdbx_seq_one_letter_code
_entity_poly.pdbx_strand_id
1 'polypeptide(L)'
;MPGTRTLAAMTALCALQGAPIDGTWELTRVFRSGAAPAATRAVALDSTVYVRITLESHPGGWISGRLYRRYHGEPDRSKVEAGPLRGTGRWIIGVEIEKPAWARARTAAWVVGDTLRLGTSLVPDADSIELRRVSPDAPYPATILEVVTGR
;
A
#
# COMPACT_ATOMS: atom_id res chain seq x y z
N MET A 1 -0.74 -37.71 27.58
CA MET A 1 -0.10 -36.41 27.30
C MET A 1 -0.28 -36.05 25.82
N PRO A 2 -1.20 -35.14 25.48
CA PRO A 2 -1.37 -34.62 24.12
C PRO A 2 -1.11 -33.10 24.12
N GLY A 3 0.14 -32.66 24.22
CA GLY A 3 0.47 -31.23 24.35
C GLY A 3 1.46 -30.68 23.33
N THR A 4 2.24 -31.55 22.68
CA THR A 4 3.43 -31.12 21.92
C THR A 4 3.20 -31.01 20.42
N ARG A 5 2.20 -31.71 19.86
CA ARG A 5 1.93 -31.73 18.41
C ARG A 5 1.12 -30.52 17.93
N THR A 6 0.27 -29.95 18.78
CA THR A 6 -0.61 -28.82 18.42
C THR A 6 0.15 -27.50 18.32
N LEU A 7 1.15 -27.28 19.19
CA LEU A 7 2.00 -26.09 19.15
C LEU A 7 2.87 -26.05 17.89
N ALA A 8 3.52 -27.16 17.53
CA ALA A 8 4.35 -27.23 16.32
C ALA A 8 3.53 -27.00 15.03
N ALA A 9 2.29 -27.49 14.98
CA ALA A 9 1.39 -27.26 13.85
C ALA A 9 0.92 -25.80 13.74
N MET A 10 0.65 -25.11 14.86
CA MET A 10 0.32 -23.67 14.85
C MET A 10 1.53 -22.81 14.45
N THR A 11 2.73 -23.13 14.93
CA THR A 11 3.94 -22.38 14.54
C THR A 11 4.27 -22.58 13.06
N ALA A 12 4.07 -23.80 12.53
CA ALA A 12 4.27 -24.08 11.11
C ALA A 12 3.21 -23.42 10.21
N LEU A 13 1.94 -23.35 10.64
CA LEU A 13 0.88 -22.64 9.88
C LEU A 13 1.14 -21.13 9.83
N CYS A 14 1.58 -20.53 10.94
CA CYS A 14 1.96 -19.11 10.97
C CYS A 14 3.19 -18.82 10.10
N ALA A 15 4.13 -19.76 9.99
CA ALA A 15 5.31 -19.60 9.12
C ALA A 15 5.01 -19.78 7.62
N LEU A 16 3.89 -20.44 7.28
CA LEU A 16 3.42 -20.62 5.89
C LEU A 16 2.57 -19.45 5.39
N GLN A 17 2.01 -18.64 6.28
CA GLN A 17 1.33 -17.40 5.93
C GLN A 17 2.36 -16.27 5.94
N GLY A 18 2.80 -15.85 4.76
CA GLY A 18 3.61 -14.64 4.60
C GLY A 18 2.98 -13.46 5.34
N ALA A 19 3.78 -12.42 5.64
CA ALA A 19 3.27 -11.30 6.43
C ALA A 19 2.02 -10.73 5.72
N PRO A 20 0.99 -10.26 6.46
CA PRO A 20 -0.26 -9.80 5.84
C PRO A 20 -0.07 -8.72 4.77
N ILE A 21 1.02 -7.97 4.86
CA ILE A 21 1.42 -6.91 3.94
C ILE A 21 2.15 -7.41 2.67
N ASP A 22 2.64 -8.66 2.65
CA ASP A 22 3.38 -9.22 1.52
C ASP A 22 2.52 -9.29 0.27
N GLY A 23 3.13 -9.20 -0.91
CA GLY A 23 2.49 -9.30 -2.22
C GLY A 23 2.38 -7.97 -2.97
N THR A 24 1.69 -8.01 -4.12
CA THR A 24 1.47 -6.84 -4.98
C THR A 24 0.11 -6.20 -4.69
N TRP A 25 0.15 -4.89 -4.49
CA TRP A 25 -0.98 -4.05 -4.15
C TRP A 25 -1.15 -2.94 -5.17
N GLU A 26 -2.38 -2.71 -5.61
CA GLU A 26 -2.74 -1.74 -6.63
C GLU A 26 -3.74 -0.72 -6.10
N LEU A 27 -3.47 0.56 -6.35
CA LEU A 27 -4.35 1.67 -5.98
C LEU A 27 -5.76 1.49 -6.56
N THR A 28 -6.75 1.58 -5.68
CA THR A 28 -8.18 1.56 -6.04
C THR A 28 -8.89 2.83 -5.64
N ARG A 29 -8.54 3.41 -4.49
CA ARG A 29 -9.21 4.59 -3.94
C ARG A 29 -8.23 5.61 -3.40
N VAL A 30 -8.49 6.88 -3.69
CA VAL A 30 -7.80 8.03 -3.10
C VAL A 30 -8.78 8.82 -2.26
N PHE A 31 -8.46 9.05 -0.99
CA PHE A 31 -9.31 9.80 -0.06
C PHE A 31 -8.76 11.21 0.11
N ARG A 32 -9.63 12.21 -0.03
CA ARG A 32 -9.28 13.63 0.07
C ARG A 32 -10.30 14.40 0.88
N SER A 33 -9.85 15.37 1.65
CA SER A 33 -10.72 16.35 2.30
C SER A 33 -11.06 17.49 1.32
N GLY A 34 -12.34 17.86 1.25
CA GLY A 34 -12.81 18.92 0.35
C GLY A 34 -13.97 19.72 0.94
N ALA A 35 -14.27 20.87 0.33
CA ALA A 35 -15.37 21.74 0.73
C ALA A 35 -16.76 21.27 0.22
N ALA A 36 -16.78 20.35 -0.75
CA ALA A 36 -18.00 19.82 -1.33
C ALA A 36 -18.58 18.67 -0.49
N PRO A 37 -19.88 18.32 -0.66
CA PRO A 37 -20.47 17.13 -0.04
C PRO A 37 -19.67 15.87 -0.37
N ALA A 38 -19.82 14.83 0.46
CA ALA A 38 -19.20 13.54 0.22
C ALA A 38 -19.48 13.06 -1.23
N ALA A 39 -18.44 13.00 -2.05
CA ALA A 39 -18.54 12.70 -3.47
C ALA A 39 -17.55 11.60 -3.84
N THR A 40 -18.00 10.64 -4.64
CA THR A 40 -17.13 9.63 -5.23
C THR A 40 -17.15 9.79 -6.75
N ARG A 41 -15.98 9.84 -7.38
CA ARG A 41 -15.86 9.93 -8.83
C ARG A 41 -14.80 8.99 -9.38
N ALA A 42 -15.02 8.47 -10.58
CA ALA A 42 -13.99 7.76 -11.32
C ALA A 42 -13.05 8.77 -11.99
N VAL A 43 -11.75 8.54 -11.90
CA VAL A 43 -10.71 9.40 -12.46
C VAL A 43 -9.82 8.55 -13.35
N ALA A 44 -9.54 9.05 -14.56
CA ALA A 44 -8.65 8.37 -15.50
C ALA A 44 -7.25 8.24 -14.89
N LEU A 45 -6.64 7.06 -15.02
CA LEU A 45 -5.38 6.75 -14.37
C LEU A 45 -4.29 7.80 -14.66
N ASP A 46 -4.16 8.22 -15.93
CA ASP A 46 -3.12 9.15 -16.36
C ASP A 46 -3.44 10.62 -16.03
N SER A 47 -4.65 10.92 -15.53
CA SER A 47 -5.02 12.27 -15.08
C SER A 47 -4.70 12.53 -13.60
N THR A 48 -4.19 11.52 -12.89
CA THR A 48 -3.93 11.55 -11.44
C THR A 48 -2.64 10.80 -11.11
N VAL A 49 -2.42 10.55 -9.82
CA VAL A 49 -1.33 9.69 -9.34
C VAL A 49 -1.82 8.26 -9.17
N TYR A 50 -1.16 7.33 -9.84
CA TYR A 50 -1.36 5.89 -9.68
C TYR A 50 -0.22 5.27 -8.88
N VAL A 51 -0.53 4.24 -8.09
CA VAL A 51 0.43 3.50 -7.28
C VAL A 51 0.19 2.00 -7.44
N ARG A 52 1.27 1.26 -7.71
CA ARG A 52 1.37 -0.19 -7.53
C ARG A 52 2.63 -0.50 -6.73
N ILE A 53 2.51 -1.24 -5.65
CA ILE A 53 3.62 -1.57 -4.76
C ILE A 53 3.70 -3.08 -4.57
N THR A 54 4.89 -3.64 -4.63
CA THR A 54 5.15 -5.06 -4.30
C THR A 54 6.02 -5.10 -3.07
N LEU A 55 5.62 -5.88 -2.07
CA LEU A 55 6.24 -5.96 -0.75
C LEU A 55 6.59 -7.41 -0.43
N GLU A 56 7.75 -7.60 0.19
CA GLU A 56 8.26 -8.90 0.60
C GLU A 56 8.92 -8.78 1.97
N SER A 57 8.43 -9.55 2.92
CA SER A 57 8.97 -9.64 4.27
C SER A 57 10.11 -10.63 4.35
N HIS A 58 11.13 -10.28 5.14
CA HIS A 58 12.34 -11.07 5.30
C HIS A 58 12.59 -11.46 6.75
N PRO A 59 13.45 -12.47 7.00
CA PRO A 59 13.93 -12.79 8.33
C PRO A 59 14.54 -11.55 9.02
N GLY A 60 14.20 -11.35 10.29
CA GLY A 60 14.59 -10.15 11.04
C GLY A 60 13.57 -9.00 10.94
N GLY A 61 12.48 -9.19 10.18
CA GLY A 61 11.33 -8.29 10.17
C GLY A 61 11.49 -7.04 9.29
N TRP A 62 12.58 -6.93 8.53
CA TRP A 62 12.67 -5.91 7.49
C TRP A 62 11.86 -6.35 6.26
N ILE A 63 11.37 -5.37 5.52
CA ILE A 63 10.55 -5.56 4.32
C ILE A 63 11.23 -4.80 3.18
N SER A 64 11.36 -5.44 2.03
CA SER A 64 11.76 -4.76 0.80
C SER A 64 10.65 -4.77 -0.22
N GLY A 65 10.84 -4.03 -1.29
CA GLY A 65 9.90 -4.05 -2.38
C GLY A 65 10.24 -3.15 -3.53
N ARG A 66 9.25 -2.97 -4.39
CA ARG A 66 9.32 -2.05 -5.53
C ARG A 66 8.04 -1.25 -5.59
N LEU A 67 8.19 0.04 -5.81
CA LEU A 67 7.11 0.96 -6.11
C LEU A 67 7.13 1.26 -7.62
N TYR A 68 5.98 1.09 -8.25
CA TYR A 68 5.67 1.69 -9.52
C TYR A 68 4.59 2.76 -9.30
N ARG A 69 4.92 3.99 -9.66
CA ARG A 69 4.04 5.14 -9.58
C ARG A 69 3.88 5.73 -10.97
N ARG A 70 2.72 6.31 -11.26
CA ARG A 70 2.55 7.22 -12.39
C ARG A 70 2.11 8.55 -11.84
N TYR A 71 2.82 9.62 -12.19
CA TYR A 71 2.45 10.98 -11.85
C TYR A 71 1.91 11.66 -13.11
N HIS A 72 0.59 11.78 -13.22
CA HIS A 72 -0.08 12.30 -14.42
C HIS A 72 0.38 11.61 -15.71
N GLY A 73 0.34 10.26 -15.69
CA GLY A 73 0.75 9.41 -16.82
C GLY A 73 2.26 9.17 -16.92
N GLU A 74 3.09 10.00 -16.28
CA GLU A 74 4.53 9.81 -16.34
C GLU A 74 5.02 8.78 -15.32
N PRO A 75 5.82 7.78 -15.72
CA PRO A 75 6.32 6.77 -14.79
C PRO A 75 7.32 7.35 -13.77
N ASP A 76 7.27 6.79 -12.57
CA ASP A 76 8.16 7.06 -11.43
C ASP A 76 8.34 5.72 -10.69
N ARG A 77 9.60 5.31 -10.44
CA ARG A 77 9.92 3.98 -9.92
C ARG A 77 10.88 4.10 -8.75
N SER A 78 10.63 3.33 -7.70
CA SER A 78 11.46 3.36 -6.50
C SER A 78 11.66 1.99 -5.89
N LYS A 79 12.78 1.84 -5.18
CA LYS A 79 12.92 0.74 -4.23
C LYS A 79 12.10 1.07 -2.98
N VAL A 80 11.56 0.02 -2.35
CA VAL A 80 10.86 0.14 -1.09
C VAL A 80 11.74 -0.43 0.02
N GLU A 81 11.85 0.32 1.10
CA GLU A 81 12.35 -0.16 2.38
C GLU A 81 11.25 0.03 3.42
N ALA A 82 10.91 -1.02 4.13
CA ALA A 82 9.82 -0.99 5.09
C ALA A 82 10.12 -1.85 6.32
N GLY A 83 9.34 -1.64 7.37
CA GLY A 83 9.46 -2.42 8.60
C GLY A 83 8.25 -2.25 9.51
N PRO A 84 8.04 -3.17 10.45
CA PRO A 84 6.93 -3.14 11.38
C PRO A 84 7.10 -2.00 12.38
N LEU A 85 6.02 -1.27 12.61
CA LEU A 85 5.88 -0.41 13.77
C LEU A 85 5.44 -1.30 14.95
N ARG A 86 6.44 -1.76 15.72
CA ARG A 86 6.27 -2.80 16.76
C ARG A 86 5.08 -2.50 17.69
N GLY A 87 4.26 -3.52 17.93
CA GLY A 87 3.11 -3.44 18.83
C GLY A 87 1.85 -2.78 18.27
N THR A 88 1.84 -2.35 17.00
CA THR A 88 0.70 -1.60 16.42
C THR A 88 -0.07 -2.36 15.33
N GLY A 89 0.47 -3.46 14.81
CA GLY A 89 -0.07 -4.11 13.61
C GLY A 89 0.05 -3.26 12.34
N ARG A 90 0.93 -2.24 12.35
CA ARG A 90 1.20 -1.33 11.23
C ARG A 90 2.65 -1.43 10.79
N TRP A 91 2.93 -0.89 9.62
CA TRP A 91 4.25 -0.80 9.03
C TRP A 91 4.57 0.64 8.65
N ILE A 92 5.85 0.97 8.53
CA ILE A 92 6.32 2.19 7.89
C ILE A 92 6.94 1.79 6.56
N ILE A 93 6.49 2.42 5.48
CA ILE A 93 7.00 2.23 4.12
C ILE A 93 7.76 3.49 3.72
N GLY A 94 9.04 3.31 3.38
CA GLY A 94 9.93 4.32 2.86
C GLY A 94 10.20 4.13 1.37
N VAL A 95 10.13 5.22 0.60
CA VAL A 95 10.46 5.28 -0.82
C VAL A 95 11.09 6.62 -1.19
N GLU A 96 11.82 6.65 -2.29
CA GLU A 96 12.23 7.90 -2.95
C GLU A 96 11.29 8.17 -4.14
N ILE A 97 10.72 9.37 -4.23
CA ILE A 97 9.84 9.78 -5.35
C ILE A 97 10.51 10.93 -6.11
N GLU A 98 10.32 10.98 -7.43
CA GLU A 98 10.92 12.03 -8.27
C GLU A 98 9.98 13.21 -8.53
N LYS A 99 8.66 12.96 -8.56
CA LYS A 99 7.65 13.94 -9.00
C LYS A 99 6.61 14.25 -7.92
N PRO A 100 6.13 15.50 -7.78
CA PRO A 100 6.46 16.68 -8.60
C PRO A 100 7.85 17.28 -8.31
N ALA A 101 8.42 16.93 -7.17
CA ALA A 101 9.79 17.24 -6.80
C ALA A 101 10.37 16.03 -6.08
N TRP A 102 11.69 15.88 -6.14
CA TRP A 102 12.37 14.79 -5.45
C TRP A 102 12.10 14.85 -3.94
N ALA A 103 11.72 13.70 -3.37
CA ALA A 103 11.52 13.58 -1.94
C ALA A 103 11.76 12.16 -1.43
N ARG A 104 12.14 12.05 -0.15
CA ARG A 104 12.07 10.80 0.61
C ARG A 104 10.74 10.75 1.34
N ALA A 105 9.84 9.90 0.88
CA ALA A 105 8.52 9.71 1.47
C ALA A 105 8.57 8.58 2.50
N ARG A 106 7.91 8.77 3.64
CA ARG A 106 7.63 7.72 4.62
C ARG A 106 6.15 7.76 4.97
N THR A 107 5.47 6.63 4.81
CA THR A 107 4.04 6.54 5.08
C THR A 107 3.73 5.35 5.98
N ALA A 108 2.76 5.53 6.88
CA ALA A 108 2.24 4.44 7.67
C ALA A 108 1.35 3.55 6.79
N ALA A 109 1.46 2.24 6.97
CA ALA A 109 0.73 1.23 6.22
C ALA A 109 0.03 0.27 7.18
N TRP A 110 -1.19 -0.16 6.85
CA TRP A 110 -1.92 -1.16 7.62
C TRP A 110 -2.91 -1.91 6.74
N VAL A 111 -3.19 -3.17 7.08
CA VAL A 111 -4.15 -4.00 6.35
C VAL A 111 -5.52 -3.88 6.99
N VAL A 112 -6.56 -3.67 6.18
CA VAL A 112 -7.97 -3.65 6.58
C VAL A 112 -8.73 -4.63 5.67
N GLY A 113 -9.12 -5.78 6.21
CA GLY A 113 -9.65 -6.88 5.40
C GLY A 113 -8.66 -7.26 4.30
N ASP A 114 -9.11 -7.22 3.04
CA ASP A 114 -8.30 -7.54 1.86
C ASP A 114 -7.64 -6.32 1.21
N THR A 115 -7.58 -5.20 1.92
CA THR A 115 -7.00 -3.94 1.41
C THR A 115 -5.80 -3.51 2.22
N LEU A 116 -4.82 -2.91 1.55
CA LEU A 116 -3.73 -2.18 2.16
C LEU A 116 -4.07 -0.69 2.17
N ARG A 117 -4.01 -0.08 3.35
CA ARG A 117 -4.18 1.36 3.54
C ARG A 117 -2.83 2.02 3.72
N LEU A 118 -2.62 3.16 3.05
CA LEU A 118 -1.47 4.03 3.30
C LEU A 118 -1.97 5.38 3.79
N GLY A 119 -1.39 5.87 4.88
CA GLY A 119 -1.73 7.15 5.52
C GLY A 119 -1.15 8.38 4.81
N THR A 120 -0.89 8.27 3.50
CA THR A 120 -0.36 9.29 2.59
C THR A 120 1.12 9.72 2.71
N SER A 121 1.65 10.15 1.56
CA SER A 121 2.95 10.75 1.17
C SER A 121 3.26 10.42 -0.31
N LEU A 122 2.53 9.47 -0.91
CA LEU A 122 2.73 9.01 -2.29
C LEU A 122 1.84 9.71 -3.33
N VAL A 123 0.66 10.17 -2.88
CA VAL A 123 -0.32 10.91 -3.68
C VAL A 123 -0.46 12.29 -3.05
N PRO A 124 -0.04 13.37 -3.74
CA PRO A 124 -0.19 14.73 -3.23
C PRO A 124 -1.64 15.03 -2.87
N ASP A 125 -1.85 15.75 -1.77
CA ASP A 125 -3.15 16.20 -1.25
C ASP A 125 -4.16 15.09 -0.90
N ALA A 126 -3.73 13.83 -0.84
CA ALA A 126 -4.55 12.73 -0.34
C ALA A 126 -4.36 12.61 1.17
N ASP A 127 -5.43 12.36 1.91
CA ASP A 127 -5.36 12.03 3.35
C ASP A 127 -4.95 10.57 3.54
N SER A 128 -5.41 9.69 2.64
CA SER A 128 -5.01 8.29 2.59
C SER A 128 -5.33 7.67 1.24
N ILE A 129 -4.77 6.49 0.99
CA ILE A 129 -5.09 5.67 -0.19
C ILE A 129 -5.40 4.23 0.20
N GLU A 130 -6.25 3.59 -0.60
CA GLU A 130 -6.58 2.17 -0.54
C GLU A 130 -5.96 1.45 -1.72
N LEU A 131 -5.36 0.30 -1.44
CA LEU A 131 -4.87 -0.60 -2.45
C LEU A 131 -5.52 -1.97 -2.26
N ARG A 132 -5.87 -2.60 -3.38
CA ARG A 132 -6.31 -4.00 -3.40
C ARG A 132 -5.15 -4.91 -3.76
N ARG A 133 -5.21 -6.15 -3.30
CA ARG A 133 -4.27 -7.20 -3.71
C ARG A 133 -4.49 -7.58 -5.18
N VAL A 134 -3.41 -7.72 -5.94
CA VAL A 134 -3.43 -8.13 -7.36
C VAL A 134 -2.29 -9.10 -7.65
N SER A 135 -2.42 -9.87 -8.74
CA SER A 135 -1.26 -10.59 -9.30
C SER A 135 -0.23 -9.60 -9.83
N PRO A 136 1.09 -9.91 -9.76
CA PRO A 136 2.15 -9.03 -10.27
C PRO A 136 1.93 -8.58 -11.72
N ASP A 137 1.43 -9.50 -12.56
CA ASP A 137 1.22 -9.29 -14.00
C ASP A 137 -0.19 -8.78 -14.35
N ALA A 138 -1.00 -8.39 -13.37
CA ALA A 138 -2.34 -7.87 -13.64
C ALA A 138 -2.26 -6.60 -14.51
N PRO A 139 -3.16 -6.41 -15.49
CA PRO A 139 -3.22 -5.19 -16.28
C PRO A 139 -3.50 -3.98 -15.38
N TYR A 140 -2.99 -2.81 -15.77
CA TYR A 140 -3.29 -1.56 -15.07
C TYR A 140 -4.76 -1.16 -15.28
N PRO A 141 -5.46 -0.63 -14.27
CA PRO A 141 -6.84 -0.21 -14.42
C PRO A 141 -6.93 1.05 -15.29
N ALA A 142 -8.03 1.22 -16.03
CA ALA A 142 -8.26 2.45 -16.79
C ALA A 142 -8.56 3.65 -15.87
N THR A 143 -9.19 3.39 -14.72
CA THR A 143 -9.64 4.41 -13.76
C THR A 143 -9.40 3.98 -12.33
N ILE A 144 -9.22 4.94 -11.44
CA ILE A 144 -9.32 4.78 -9.98
C ILE A 144 -10.53 5.54 -9.45
N LEU A 145 -10.93 5.29 -8.20
CA LEU A 145 -11.94 6.08 -7.53
C LEU A 145 -11.29 7.17 -6.66
N GLU A 146 -11.77 8.39 -6.78
CA GLU A 146 -11.50 9.46 -5.83
C GLU A 146 -12.71 9.65 -4.93
N VAL A 147 -12.47 9.64 -3.62
CA VAL A 147 -13.47 9.83 -2.57
C VAL A 147 -13.15 11.13 -1.86
N VAL A 148 -13.98 12.14 -2.06
CA VAL A 148 -13.86 13.44 -1.39
C VAL A 148 -14.83 13.44 -0.22
N THR A 149 -14.33 13.68 0.98
CA THR A 149 -15.14 13.84 2.19
C THR A 149 -15.21 15.31 2.58
N GLY A 150 -16.38 15.76 3.05
CA GLY A 150 -16.54 17.09 3.62
C GLY A 150 -15.62 17.29 4.83
N ARG A 151 -15.09 18.51 4.98
CA ARG A 151 -14.39 18.94 6.20
C ARG A 151 -15.37 19.31 7.31
#